data_AF-A0A6L2R583-F1
#
_entry.id   AF-A0A6L2R583-F1
#
_cell.length_a   1.000
_cell.length_b   1.000
_cell.length_c   1.000
_cell.angle_alpha   90.00
_cell.angle_beta   90.00
_cell.angle_gamma   90.00
#
_symmetry.space_group_name_H-M   'P 1'
#
loop_
_entity.id
_entity.type
_entity.pdbx_description
1 polymer ?
#
loop_
_entity_poly.entity_id
_entity_poly.type
_entity_poly.pdbx_seq_one_letter_code
_entity_poly.pdbx_strand_id
1 'polypeptide(L)'
;RSQMSILDALLKLRQICCHPRLLKIELPEFSKHLPSGKFEAFKNMISEIVEGGHKALVFSQFVRMLHIIRQWLESNEIPFCYLDGASKDRLEQVDRFNNSPDIPIFLISLKAGGTGINLTSADYVIHYDPWWNPAVESQATDRTHRIGQTRQVFSYKLICQNTVEEKILKLQESKRGIAEAVILGQDTWKSLTREALEVLFEV
;
A
#
# COMPACT_ATOMS: atom_id res chain seq x y z
N ARG A 1 15.79 -16.33 -19.60
CA ARG A 1 16.53 -16.37 -18.30
C ARG A 1 16.80 -14.97 -17.72
N SER A 2 17.18 -13.96 -18.52
CA SER A 2 17.48 -12.60 -18.03
C SER A 2 16.29 -11.81 -17.48
N GLN A 3 15.14 -11.83 -18.17
CA GLN A 3 13.95 -11.04 -17.77
C GLN A 3 13.39 -11.44 -16.38
N MET A 4 13.39 -12.74 -16.07
CA MET A 4 12.92 -13.25 -14.77
C MET A 4 13.81 -12.76 -13.61
N SER A 5 15.14 -12.70 -13.83
CA SER A 5 16.09 -12.16 -12.85
C SER A 5 15.92 -10.66 -12.59
N ILE A 6 15.56 -9.88 -13.61
CA ILE A 6 15.33 -8.44 -13.50
C ILE A 6 14.04 -8.17 -12.69
N LEU A 7 12.99 -8.95 -12.94
CA LEU A 7 11.72 -8.82 -12.20
C LEU A 7 11.88 -9.16 -10.72
N ASP A 8 12.65 -10.20 -10.40
CA ASP A 8 12.97 -10.55 -9.02
C ASP A 8 13.77 -9.44 -8.33
N ALA A 9 14.72 -8.82 -9.03
CA ALA A 9 15.48 -7.69 -8.51
C ALA A 9 14.56 -6.47 -8.25
N LEU A 10 13.69 -6.14 -9.19
CA LEU A 10 12.71 -5.05 -9.05
C LEU A 10 11.77 -5.28 -7.86
N LEU A 11 11.26 -6.51 -7.70
CA LEU A 11 10.43 -6.88 -6.56
C LEU A 11 11.17 -6.69 -5.23
N LYS A 12 12.42 -7.13 -5.14
CA LYS A 12 13.26 -6.96 -3.95
C LYS A 12 13.54 -5.47 -3.66
N LEU A 13 13.84 -4.66 -4.67
CA LEU A 13 14.04 -3.21 -4.50
C LEU A 13 12.78 -2.55 -3.93
N ARG A 14 11.60 -2.86 -4.47
CA ARG A 14 10.31 -2.35 -3.94
C ARG A 14 10.07 -2.80 -2.50
N GLN A 15 10.38 -4.06 -2.17
CA GLN A 15 10.28 -4.57 -0.81
C GLN A 15 11.20 -3.81 0.17
N ILE A 16 12.45 -3.53 -0.22
CA ILE A 16 13.39 -2.74 0.60
C ILE A 16 12.85 -1.34 0.86
N CYS A 17 12.32 -0.67 -0.18
CA CYS A 17 11.75 0.67 -0.05
C CYS A 17 10.60 0.71 0.97
N CYS A 18 9.80 -0.36 1.03
CA CYS A 18 8.72 -0.49 2.01
C CYS A 18 9.26 -0.75 3.43
N HIS A 19 10.02 -1.83 3.58
CA HIS A 19 10.69 -2.20 4.83
C HIS A 19 11.70 -3.33 4.58
N PRO A 20 12.96 -3.24 5.08
CA PRO A 20 13.95 -4.30 4.91
C PRO A 20 13.51 -5.70 5.35
N ARG A 21 12.64 -5.82 6.36
CA ARG A 21 12.07 -7.10 6.85
C ARG A 21 11.23 -7.85 5.82
N LEU A 22 10.82 -7.18 4.74
CA LEU A 22 10.11 -7.84 3.63
C LEU A 22 11.05 -8.72 2.82
N LEU A 23 12.35 -8.46 2.82
CA LEU A 23 13.30 -9.38 2.23
C LEU A 23 13.37 -10.65 3.08
N LYS A 24 13.15 -11.80 2.44
CA LYS A 24 13.39 -13.12 3.05
C LYS A 24 14.88 -13.43 2.99
N ILE A 25 15.69 -12.65 3.70
CA ILE A 25 17.12 -12.93 3.81
C ILE A 25 17.34 -13.69 5.11
N GLU A 26 17.75 -14.95 4.99
CA GLU A 26 18.23 -15.76 6.11
C GLU A 26 19.67 -15.33 6.45
N LEU A 27 19.83 -14.13 7.00
CA LEU A 27 21.08 -13.70 7.60
C LEU A 27 20.87 -13.54 9.11
N PRO A 28 21.62 -14.26 9.97
CA PRO A 28 21.46 -14.22 11.42
C PRO A 28 21.56 -12.81 12.03
N GLU A 29 22.31 -11.91 11.38
CA GLU A 29 22.48 -10.52 11.84
C GLU A 29 21.52 -9.50 11.19
N PHE A 30 20.75 -9.91 10.16
CA PHE A 30 19.63 -9.13 9.61
C PHE A 30 18.43 -9.25 10.55
N SER A 31 18.62 -8.72 11.75
CA SER A 31 17.73 -8.83 12.89
C SER A 31 16.44 -8.01 12.69
N LYS A 32 15.43 -8.34 13.52
CA LYS A 32 14.05 -7.81 13.52
C LYS A 32 13.92 -6.28 13.64
N HIS A 33 15.04 -5.57 13.80
CA HIS A 33 15.14 -4.13 14.14
C HIS A 33 15.78 -3.27 13.04
N LEU A 34 15.87 -3.76 11.80
CA LEU A 34 16.36 -2.92 10.72
C LEU A 34 15.48 -1.67 10.55
N PRO A 35 16.06 -0.46 10.55
CA PRO A 35 15.30 0.77 10.41
C PRO A 35 14.67 0.85 9.01
N SER A 36 13.54 1.53 8.92
CA SER A 36 12.90 1.88 7.65
C SER A 36 12.44 3.33 7.74
N GLY A 37 13.09 4.23 6.99
CA GLY A 37 12.74 5.65 6.99
C GLY A 37 11.28 5.89 6.55
N LYS A 38 10.81 5.11 5.56
CA LYS A 38 9.41 5.15 5.12
C LYS A 38 8.45 4.71 6.22
N PHE A 39 8.83 3.69 7.00
CA PHE A 39 8.00 3.22 8.09
C PHE A 39 7.97 4.22 9.25
N GLU A 40 9.09 4.85 9.61
CA GLU A 40 9.10 5.91 10.62
C GLU A 40 8.23 7.11 10.21
N ALA A 41 8.34 7.55 8.94
CA ALA A 41 7.49 8.61 8.42
C ALA A 41 6.00 8.23 8.46
N PHE A 42 5.67 6.98 8.13
CA PHE A 42 4.30 6.46 8.23
C PHE A 42 3.80 6.46 9.67
N LYS A 43 4.61 6.03 10.65
CA LYS A 43 4.21 6.04 12.07
C LYS A 43 3.87 7.44 12.54
N ASN A 44 4.72 8.43 12.23
CA ASN A 44 4.48 9.83 12.60
C ASN A 44 3.16 10.33 11.99
N MET A 45 2.95 10.10 10.69
CA MET A 45 1.72 10.49 10.00
C MET A 45 0.48 9.81 10.59
N ILE A 46 0.53 8.51 10.89
CA ILE A 46 -0.60 7.79 11.49
C ILE A 46 -0.89 8.31 12.89
N SER A 47 0.13 8.55 13.72
CA SER A 47 -0.08 9.10 15.06
C SER A 47 -0.77 10.46 14.99
N GLU A 48 -0.33 11.36 14.11
CA GLU A 48 -0.96 12.68 13.92
C GLU A 48 -2.43 12.57 13.46
N ILE A 49 -2.72 11.66 12.53
CA ILE A 49 -4.09 11.41 12.04
C ILE A 49 -4.99 10.90 13.17
N VAL A 50 -4.50 9.92 13.95
CA VAL A 50 -5.24 9.31 15.05
C VAL A 50 -5.47 10.33 16.18
N GLU A 51 -4.45 11.09 16.56
CA GLU A 51 -4.54 12.16 17.57
C GLU A 51 -5.51 13.26 17.15
N GLY A 52 -5.61 13.56 15.85
CA GLY A 52 -6.59 14.46 15.28
C GLY A 52 -8.03 13.92 15.25
N GLY A 53 -8.27 12.68 15.70
CA GLY A 53 -9.60 12.06 15.69
C GLY A 53 -10.10 11.71 14.29
N HIS A 54 -9.17 11.48 13.36
CA HIS A 54 -9.45 11.08 11.98
C HIS A 54 -9.34 9.57 11.79
N LYS A 55 -9.92 9.06 10.71
CA LYS A 55 -9.92 7.63 10.38
C LYS A 55 -9.20 7.38 9.07
N ALA A 56 -8.27 6.44 9.07
CA ALA A 56 -7.41 6.15 7.93
C ALA A 56 -7.61 4.74 7.38
N LEU A 57 -7.72 4.65 6.05
CA LEU A 57 -7.49 3.43 5.30
C LEU A 57 -6.01 3.34 4.93
N VAL A 58 -5.39 2.20 5.18
CA VAL A 58 -3.99 1.96 4.81
C VAL A 58 -3.92 0.78 3.86
N PHE A 59 -3.51 1.07 2.62
CA PHE A 59 -3.37 0.10 1.55
C PHE A 59 -1.91 -0.31 1.35
N SER A 60 -1.70 -1.60 1.10
CA SER A 60 -0.42 -2.14 0.65
C SER A 60 -0.61 -3.32 -0.29
N GLN A 61 0.27 -3.47 -1.29
CA GLN A 61 0.28 -4.68 -2.13
C GLN A 61 0.96 -5.86 -1.42
N PHE A 62 1.77 -5.58 -0.40
CA PHE A 62 2.54 -6.56 0.33
C PHE A 62 1.83 -6.91 1.63
N VAL A 63 1.13 -8.05 1.67
CA VAL A 63 0.45 -8.54 2.89
C VAL A 63 1.40 -8.61 4.09
N ARG A 64 2.67 -9.00 3.86
CA ARG A 64 3.71 -8.99 4.90
C ARG A 64 4.01 -7.59 5.46
N MET A 65 3.84 -6.53 4.67
CA MET A 65 3.97 -5.15 5.15
C MET A 65 2.81 -4.79 6.07
N LEU A 66 1.58 -5.18 5.71
CA LEU A 66 0.43 -5.02 6.61
C LEU A 66 0.63 -5.76 7.94
N HIS A 67 1.28 -6.93 7.93
CA HIS A 67 1.64 -7.62 9.18
C HIS A 67 2.66 -6.85 10.03
N ILE A 68 3.62 -6.16 9.40
CA ILE A 68 4.57 -5.30 10.13
C ILE A 68 3.84 -4.11 10.75
N ILE A 69 2.96 -3.46 9.98
CA ILE A 69 2.13 -2.35 10.48
C ILE A 69 1.24 -2.82 11.63
N ARG A 70 0.58 -3.97 11.46
CA ARG A 70 -0.24 -4.62 12.49
C ARG A 70 0.53 -4.82 13.79
N GLN A 71 1.73 -5.40 13.72
CA GLN A 71 2.56 -5.60 14.92
C GLN A 71 2.86 -4.29 15.65
N TRP A 72 3.11 -3.22 14.90
CA TRP A 72 3.34 -1.91 15.48
C TRP A 72 2.07 -1.33 16.11
N LEU A 73 0.91 -1.40 15.44
CA LEU A 73 -0.38 -0.95 15.98
C LEU A 73 -0.73 -1.71 17.27
N GLU A 74 -0.56 -3.04 17.28
CA GLU A 74 -0.77 -3.89 18.47
C GLU A 74 0.15 -3.49 19.62
N SER A 75 1.42 -3.19 19.34
CA SER A 75 2.41 -2.78 20.36
C SER A 75 2.15 -1.38 20.94
N ASN A 76 1.36 -0.55 20.24
CA ASN A 76 0.98 0.79 20.69
C ASN A 76 -0.49 0.86 21.12
N GLU A 77 -1.16 -0.30 21.25
CA GLU A 77 -2.55 -0.40 21.68
C GLU A 77 -3.54 0.39 20.81
N ILE A 78 -3.20 0.59 19.52
CA ILE A 78 -4.06 1.30 18.56
C ILE A 78 -5.05 0.29 17.96
N PRO A 79 -6.37 0.45 18.13
CA PRO A 79 -7.35 -0.45 17.54
C PRO A 79 -7.39 -0.34 16.01
N PHE A 80 -7.55 -1.47 15.32
CA PHE A 80 -7.64 -1.49 13.86
C PHE A 80 -8.53 -2.63 13.35
N CYS A 81 -9.04 -2.47 12.13
CA CYS A 81 -9.60 -3.55 11.31
C CYS A 81 -8.55 -4.03 10.30
N TYR A 82 -8.70 -5.26 9.82
CA TYR A 82 -7.78 -5.87 8.86
C TYR A 82 -8.51 -6.65 7.78
N LEU A 83 -8.08 -6.52 6.53
CA LEU A 83 -8.68 -7.22 5.40
C LEU A 83 -7.66 -7.56 4.31
N ASP A 84 -7.52 -8.85 4.03
CA ASP A 84 -6.72 -9.37 2.94
C ASP A 84 -7.49 -10.33 2.02
N GLY A 85 -6.78 -10.96 1.08
CA GLY A 85 -7.38 -11.90 0.14
C GLY A 85 -7.81 -13.23 0.78
N ALA A 86 -7.32 -13.56 1.97
CA ALA A 86 -7.65 -14.79 2.69
C ALA A 86 -8.77 -14.59 3.74
N SER A 87 -9.09 -13.34 4.06
CA SER A 87 -10.11 -12.96 5.02
C SER A 87 -11.51 -13.41 4.58
N LYS A 88 -12.23 -14.10 5.48
CA LYS A 88 -13.60 -14.60 5.24
C LYS A 88 -14.68 -13.70 5.85
N ASP A 89 -14.30 -12.87 6.79
CA ASP A 89 -15.08 -11.97 7.63
C ASP A 89 -15.15 -10.54 7.06
N ARG A 90 -15.10 -10.41 5.73
CA ARG A 90 -15.00 -9.11 5.04
C ARG A 90 -16.07 -8.10 5.47
N LEU A 91 -17.34 -8.52 5.47
CA LEU A 91 -18.46 -7.64 5.80
C LEU A 91 -18.40 -7.20 7.26
N GLU A 92 -18.07 -8.12 8.15
CA GLU A 92 -17.92 -7.85 9.58
C GLU A 92 -16.82 -6.81 9.85
N GLN A 93 -15.65 -6.90 9.19
CA GLN A 93 -14.57 -5.93 9.34
C GLN A 93 -14.97 -4.54 8.82
N VAL A 94 -15.71 -4.48 7.71
CA VAL A 94 -16.23 -3.24 7.12
C VAL A 94 -17.27 -2.59 8.05
N ASP A 95 -18.24 -3.37 8.53
CA ASP A 95 -19.28 -2.88 9.44
C ASP A 95 -18.67 -2.44 10.77
N ARG A 96 -17.73 -3.22 11.31
CA ARG A 96 -16.99 -2.87 12.52
C ARG A 96 -16.25 -1.55 12.34
N PHE A 97 -15.54 -1.36 11.22
CA PHE A 97 -14.85 -0.10 10.96
C PHE A 97 -15.83 1.08 10.80
N ASN A 98 -16.91 0.93 10.05
CA ASN A 98 -17.84 2.04 9.82
C ASN A 98 -18.63 2.45 11.06
N ASN A 99 -18.98 1.49 11.92
CA ASN A 99 -19.85 1.74 13.07
C ASN A 99 -19.09 2.01 14.37
N SER A 100 -17.79 1.74 14.45
CA SER A 100 -17.00 1.96 15.66
C SER A 100 -16.20 3.26 15.57
N PRO A 101 -16.45 4.26 16.44
CA PRO A 101 -15.63 5.47 16.48
C PRO A 101 -14.21 5.19 16.98
N ASP A 102 -14.03 4.20 17.86
CA ASP A 102 -12.76 3.89 18.53
C ASP A 102 -11.76 3.11 17.67
N ILE A 103 -12.10 2.78 16.41
CA ILE A 103 -11.24 2.03 15.50
C ILE A 103 -10.74 2.96 14.40
N PRO A 104 -9.62 3.67 14.62
CA PRO A 104 -9.17 4.70 13.68
C PRO A 104 -8.56 4.14 12.40
N ILE A 105 -8.04 2.91 12.38
CA ILE A 105 -7.27 2.37 11.27
C ILE A 105 -7.94 1.14 10.63
N PHE A 106 -7.94 1.08 9.29
CA PHE A 106 -8.26 -0.12 8.55
C PHE A 106 -7.12 -0.50 7.59
N LEU A 107 -6.45 -1.61 7.88
CA LEU A 107 -5.42 -2.20 7.02
C LEU A 107 -6.04 -3.05 5.92
N ILE A 108 -5.77 -2.73 4.65
CA ILE A 108 -6.39 -3.42 3.51
C ILE A 108 -5.32 -3.81 2.49
N SER A 109 -5.27 -5.10 2.12
CA SER A 109 -4.45 -5.50 0.99
C SER A 109 -5.07 -4.98 -0.31
N LEU A 110 -4.25 -4.47 -1.22
CA LEU A 110 -4.73 -3.92 -2.49
C LEU A 110 -5.53 -4.94 -3.33
N LYS A 111 -5.19 -6.24 -3.24
CA LYS A 111 -5.98 -7.31 -3.88
C LYS A 111 -7.37 -7.47 -3.26
N ALA A 112 -7.51 -7.23 -1.96
CA ALA A 112 -8.80 -7.30 -1.27
C ALA A 112 -9.63 -6.03 -1.45
N GLY A 113 -9.00 -4.88 -1.68
CA GLY A 113 -9.66 -3.59 -1.90
C GLY A 113 -10.50 -3.51 -3.19
N GLY A 114 -10.19 -4.32 -4.21
CA GLY A 114 -10.87 -4.31 -5.51
C GLY A 114 -12.29 -4.91 -5.55
N THR A 115 -12.89 -5.25 -4.42
CA THR A 115 -14.13 -6.07 -4.34
C THR A 115 -15.40 -5.31 -3.95
N GLY A 116 -15.43 -3.98 -4.05
CA GLY A 116 -16.67 -3.21 -3.91
C GLY A 116 -17.12 -2.88 -2.47
N ILE A 117 -16.20 -2.92 -1.50
CA ILE A 117 -16.46 -2.55 -0.11
C ILE A 117 -16.79 -1.06 0.08
N ASN A 118 -17.65 -0.72 1.05
CA ASN A 118 -18.09 0.64 1.35
C ASN A 118 -17.39 1.16 2.62
N LEU A 119 -16.55 2.19 2.52
CA LEU A 119 -15.68 2.66 3.60
C LEU A 119 -15.85 4.16 3.85
N THR A 120 -17.10 4.59 4.04
CA THR A 120 -17.47 6.01 4.15
C THR A 120 -17.03 6.68 5.45
N SER A 121 -16.56 5.93 6.44
CA SER A 121 -16.12 6.49 7.73
C SER A 121 -14.69 7.05 7.72
N ALA A 122 -13.89 6.72 6.69
CA ALA A 122 -12.50 7.19 6.58
C ALA A 122 -12.40 8.48 5.78
N ASP A 123 -11.69 9.46 6.34
CA ASP A 123 -11.33 10.72 5.70
C ASP A 123 -9.85 10.78 5.31
N TYR A 124 -9.05 9.78 5.68
CA TYR A 124 -7.69 9.60 5.18
C TYR A 124 -7.54 8.28 4.41
N VAL A 125 -6.85 8.34 3.29
CA VAL A 125 -6.47 7.17 2.48
C VAL A 125 -4.96 7.21 2.26
N ILE A 126 -4.26 6.19 2.72
CA ILE A 126 -2.81 6.07 2.62
C ILE A 126 -2.47 4.87 1.77
N HIS A 127 -1.86 5.12 0.62
CA HIS A 127 -1.21 4.09 -0.19
C HIS A 127 0.24 3.96 0.29
N TYR A 128 0.52 2.93 1.08
CA TYR A 128 1.85 2.73 1.67
C TYR A 128 2.91 2.44 0.61
N ASP A 129 2.54 1.77 -0.48
CA ASP A 129 3.43 1.47 -1.58
C ASP A 129 2.76 1.74 -2.93
N PRO A 130 3.47 2.37 -3.88
CA PRO A 130 2.88 2.72 -5.17
C PRO A 130 2.57 1.46 -5.96
N TRP A 131 1.36 1.37 -6.49
CA TRP A 131 0.92 0.32 -7.39
C TRP A 131 0.91 0.82 -8.81
N TRP A 132 1.61 0.11 -9.69
CA TRP A 132 1.62 0.21 -11.16
C TRP A 132 0.34 0.63 -11.86
N ASN A 133 -0.86 0.34 -11.31
CA ASN A 133 -2.13 0.73 -11.91
C ASN A 133 -2.82 1.85 -11.10
N PRO A 134 -2.74 3.12 -11.57
CA PRO A 134 -3.39 4.26 -10.93
C PRO A 134 -4.90 4.10 -10.79
N ALA A 135 -5.57 3.35 -11.68
CA ALA A 135 -7.01 3.16 -11.64
C ALA A 135 -7.46 2.34 -10.43
N VAL A 136 -6.62 1.39 -9.95
CA VAL A 136 -6.99 0.62 -8.76
C VAL A 136 -6.79 1.44 -7.49
N GLU A 137 -5.78 2.29 -7.45
CA GLU A 137 -5.59 3.25 -6.37
C GLU A 137 -6.73 4.27 -6.33
N SER A 138 -7.10 4.84 -7.49
CA SER A 138 -8.26 5.73 -7.62
C SER A 138 -9.52 5.02 -7.16
N GLN A 139 -9.76 3.79 -7.61
CA GLN A 139 -10.93 3.04 -7.19
C GLN A 139 -10.97 2.80 -5.68
N ALA A 140 -9.82 2.54 -5.04
CA ALA A 140 -9.72 2.36 -3.60
C ALA A 140 -10.01 3.67 -2.85
N THR A 141 -9.50 4.81 -3.34
CA THR A 141 -9.81 6.15 -2.82
C THR A 141 -11.27 6.53 -3.07
N ASP A 142 -11.83 6.23 -4.24
CA ASP A 142 -13.23 6.53 -4.61
C ASP A 142 -14.25 5.78 -3.71
N ARG A 143 -13.82 4.76 -2.94
CA ARG A 143 -14.69 4.08 -1.97
C ARG A 143 -14.92 4.86 -0.69
N THR A 144 -14.07 5.83 -0.36
CA THR A 144 -14.28 6.74 0.77
C THR A 144 -15.12 7.95 0.37
N HIS A 145 -15.10 8.35 -0.91
CA HIS A 145 -15.89 9.47 -1.46
C HIS A 145 -17.38 9.17 -1.72
N ARG A 146 -17.93 8.08 -1.17
CA ARG A 146 -19.33 7.68 -1.42
C ARG A 146 -20.35 8.51 -0.63
N ILE A 147 -21.61 8.45 -1.08
CA ILE A 147 -22.77 9.07 -0.43
C ILE A 147 -22.79 8.67 1.06
N GLY A 148 -22.76 9.67 1.95
CA GLY A 148 -22.66 9.49 3.40
C GLY A 148 -21.34 9.97 4.00
N GLN A 149 -20.29 10.19 3.20
CA GLN A 149 -19.08 10.89 3.64
C GLN A 149 -19.34 12.40 3.66
N THR A 150 -19.17 13.02 4.84
CA THR A 150 -19.39 14.46 5.08
C THR A 150 -18.10 15.24 5.26
N ARG A 151 -16.97 14.55 5.41
CA ARG A 151 -15.64 15.14 5.62
C ARG A 151 -14.83 15.16 4.32
N GLN A 152 -13.94 16.14 4.19
CA GLN A 152 -12.97 16.18 3.10
C GLN A 152 -12.04 14.96 3.21
N VAL A 153 -11.93 14.19 2.13
CA VAL A 153 -11.04 13.02 2.08
C VAL A 153 -9.66 13.46 1.58
N PHE A 154 -8.62 13.06 2.30
CA PHE A 154 -7.23 13.22 1.92
C PHE A 154 -6.64 11.90 1.45
N SER A 155 -5.99 11.90 0.28
CA SER A 155 -5.33 10.72 -0.27
C SER A 155 -3.82 10.96 -0.37
N TYR A 156 -3.04 10.14 0.32
CA TYR A 156 -1.59 10.17 0.37
C TYR A 156 -0.99 8.96 -0.32
N LYS A 157 0.11 9.17 -1.05
CA LYS A 157 0.97 8.10 -1.56
C LYS A 157 2.34 8.25 -0.93
N LEU A 158 2.80 7.22 -0.21
CA LEU A 158 4.14 7.23 0.37
C LEU A 158 5.14 6.73 -0.68
N ILE A 159 6.14 7.56 -0.97
CA ILE A 159 7.17 7.29 -1.98
C ILE A 159 8.55 7.48 -1.34
N CYS A 160 9.42 6.49 -1.50
CA CYS A 160 10.81 6.58 -1.08
C CYS A 160 11.64 7.34 -2.13
N GLN A 161 12.24 8.47 -1.73
CA GLN A 161 13.03 9.33 -2.61
C GLN A 161 14.30 8.65 -3.14
N ASN A 162 14.70 8.97 -4.36
CA ASN A 162 15.85 8.42 -5.08
C ASN A 162 15.82 6.89 -5.16
N THR A 163 14.62 6.32 -5.31
CA THR A 163 14.43 4.87 -5.42
C THR A 163 13.62 4.48 -6.65
N VAL A 164 13.46 3.17 -6.81
CA VAL A 164 12.60 2.60 -7.84
C VAL A 164 11.13 3.06 -7.71
N GLU A 165 10.67 3.46 -6.52
CA GLU A 165 9.30 3.95 -6.33
C GLU A 165 9.04 5.28 -7.07
N GLU A 166 9.98 6.22 -7.05
CA GLU A 166 9.84 7.49 -7.82
C GLU A 166 9.82 7.23 -9.32
N LYS A 167 10.61 6.27 -9.79
CA LYS A 167 10.64 5.91 -11.21
C LYS A 167 9.35 5.24 -11.65
N ILE A 168 8.76 4.40 -10.80
CA ILE A 168 7.44 3.82 -11.03
C ILE A 168 6.40 4.93 -11.16
N LEU A 169 6.44 5.95 -10.28
CA LEU A 169 5.53 7.09 -10.34
C LEU A 169 5.70 7.88 -11.65
N LYS A 170 6.93 8.20 -12.05
CA LYS A 170 7.23 8.86 -13.33
C LYS A 170 6.75 8.05 -14.53
N LEU A 171 6.87 6.72 -14.48
CA LEU A 171 6.35 5.83 -15.52
C LEU A 171 4.82 5.86 -15.58
N GLN A 172 4.12 5.91 -14.44
CA GLN A 172 2.66 6.06 -14.41
C GLN A 172 2.21 7.37 -15.05
N GLU A 173 2.90 8.47 -14.74
CA GLU A 173 2.59 9.80 -15.26
C GLU A 173 2.86 9.89 -16.77
N SER A 174 3.99 9.35 -17.25
CA SER A 174 4.37 9.37 -18.67
C SER A 174 3.53 8.42 -19.54
N LYS A 175 3.01 7.31 -18.99
CA LYS A 175 2.23 6.29 -19.71
C LYS A 175 0.76 6.24 -19.32
N ARG A 176 0.13 7.40 -19.10
CA ARG A 176 -1.32 7.50 -18.82
C ARG A 176 -2.21 6.86 -19.91
N GLY A 177 -1.67 6.60 -21.12
CA GLY A 177 -2.35 5.87 -22.21
C GLY A 177 -2.01 4.37 -22.37
N ILE A 178 -1.00 3.83 -21.67
CA ILE A 178 -0.63 2.39 -21.75
C ILE A 178 -1.03 1.64 -20.47
N ALA A 179 -1.24 2.34 -19.36
CA ALA A 179 -1.69 1.76 -18.10
C ALA A 179 -3.07 1.06 -18.21
N GLU A 180 -3.90 1.42 -19.19
CA GLU A 180 -5.18 0.76 -19.47
C GLU A 180 -5.03 -0.67 -20.00
N ALA A 181 -3.90 -1.02 -20.63
CA ALA A 181 -3.68 -2.34 -21.21
C ALA A 181 -3.30 -3.41 -20.17
N VAL A 182 -3.23 -3.06 -18.89
CA VAL A 182 -2.58 -3.90 -17.88
C VAL A 182 -3.51 -4.27 -16.73
N ILE A 183 -4.45 -5.15 -17.07
CA ILE A 183 -5.38 -5.79 -16.15
C ILE A 183 -4.69 -6.94 -15.39
N LEU A 184 -4.87 -6.90 -14.06
CA LEU A 184 -4.72 -7.94 -13.04
C LEU A 184 -3.33 -8.54 -12.78
N GLY A 185 -3.16 -8.96 -11.53
CA GLY A 185 -1.89 -9.30 -10.89
C GLY A 185 -1.06 -10.36 -11.61
N GLN A 186 0.23 -10.37 -11.26
CA GLN A 186 1.28 -11.29 -11.74
C GLN A 186 1.59 -11.27 -13.25
N ASP A 187 0.68 -10.86 -14.13
CA ASP A 187 0.89 -10.83 -15.59
C ASP A 187 1.16 -9.42 -16.15
N THR A 188 1.14 -8.41 -15.28
CA THR A 188 1.29 -6.97 -15.57
C THR A 188 2.67 -6.61 -16.16
N TRP A 189 3.67 -7.48 -15.96
CA TRP A 189 5.07 -7.23 -16.33
C TRP A 189 5.39 -7.64 -17.77
N LYS A 190 4.54 -8.46 -18.40
CA LYS A 190 4.73 -8.95 -19.77
C LYS A 190 4.58 -7.84 -20.82
N SER A 191 3.91 -6.74 -20.46
CA SER A 191 3.70 -5.57 -21.33
C SER A 191 4.76 -4.46 -21.16
N LEU A 192 5.70 -4.60 -20.22
CA LEU A 192 6.77 -3.64 -20.04
C LEU A 192 7.82 -3.80 -21.16
N THR A 193 8.03 -2.72 -21.91
CA THR A 193 9.08 -2.68 -22.94
C THR A 193 10.47 -2.67 -22.30
N ARG A 194 11.48 -3.09 -23.05
CA ARG A 194 12.86 -3.15 -22.56
C ARG A 194 13.36 -1.77 -22.11
N GLU A 195 12.97 -0.72 -22.83
CA GLU A 195 13.34 0.66 -22.54
C GLU A 195 12.73 1.13 -21.21
N ALA A 196 11.49 0.73 -20.91
CA ALA A 196 10.87 1.01 -19.61
C ALA A 196 11.57 0.28 -18.46
N LEU A 197 12.10 -0.92 -18.71
CA LEU A 197 12.92 -1.63 -17.73
C LEU A 197 14.28 -0.95 -17.53
N GLU A 198 14.93 -0.46 -18.58
CA GLU A 198 16.23 0.22 -18.48
C GLU A 198 16.12 1.49 -17.62
N VAL A 199 15.10 2.32 -17.83
CA VAL A 199 14.83 3.53 -17.01
C VAL A 199 14.69 3.19 -15.51
N LEU A 200 14.06 2.04 -15.17
CA LEU A 200 13.90 1.62 -13.78
C LEU A 200 15.22 1.33 -13.07
N PHE A 201 16.27 0.95 -13.81
CA PHE A 201 17.57 0.55 -13.25
C PHE A 201 18.72 1.55 -13.53
N GLU A 202 18.50 2.60 -14.33
CA GLU A 202 19.48 3.67 -14.53
C GLU A 202 19.78 4.42 -13.23
N VAL A 203 21.04 4.43 -12.80
CA VAL A 203 21.46 5.12 -11.56
C VAL A 203 21.53 6.62 -11.77
#